data_AF-A0A518H1H2-F1
#
_entry.id   AF-A0A518H1H2-F1
#
_cell.length_a   1.000
_cell.length_b   1.000
_cell.length_c   1.000
_cell.angle_alpha   90.00
_cell.angle_beta   90.00
_cell.angle_gamma   90.00
#
_symmetry.space_group_name_H-M   'P 1'
#
loop_
_entity.id
_entity.type
_entity.pdbx_description
1 polymer ?
#
loop_
_entity_poly.entity_id
_entity_poly.type
_entity_poly.pdbx_seq_one_letter_code
_entity_poly.pdbx_strand_id
1 'polypeptide(L)'
;MTGCTAETLLFASLGRKSVVADFRGGRLTTDAGALLLRELERRLGLLDALDRGISDPRLPELIVHEQRALLAQRIVAIACDYEDLNEYTTLRDDPVLLLAAGRPIVQPPFCKFPA
;
A
#
# COMPACT_ATOMS: atom_id res chain seq x y z
N MET A 1 -34.30 -14.38 -3.44
CA MET A 1 -34.08 -13.03 -2.87
C MET A 1 -32.56 -12.89 -2.68
N THR A 2 -31.84 -12.42 -3.69
CA THR A 2 -30.37 -12.28 -3.62
C THR A 2 -30.06 -11.03 -2.82
N GLY A 3 -29.50 -11.24 -1.61
CA GLY A 3 -29.26 -10.20 -0.63
C GLY A 3 -28.28 -9.14 -1.14
N CYS A 4 -28.62 -7.88 -0.83
CA CYS A 4 -27.80 -6.69 -1.01
C CYS A 4 -26.32 -6.93 -0.69
N THR A 5 -25.47 -6.92 -1.71
CA THR A 5 -24.05 -6.59 -1.54
C THR A 5 -23.99 -5.14 -1.04
N ALA A 6 -23.28 -4.86 0.05
CA ALA A 6 -23.10 -3.50 0.51
C ALA A 6 -22.56 -2.63 -0.63
N GLU A 7 -23.20 -1.49 -0.94
CA GLU A 7 -22.79 -0.62 -2.04
C GLU A 7 -21.34 -0.10 -1.86
N THR A 8 -20.89 -0.03 -0.61
CA THR A 8 -19.58 0.46 -0.22
C THR A 8 -19.00 -0.32 0.97
N LEU A 9 -17.68 -0.50 0.98
CA LEU A 9 -16.91 -1.04 2.09
C LEU A 9 -16.00 0.06 2.65
N LEU A 10 -16.07 0.30 3.97
CA LEU A 10 -15.27 1.32 4.65
C LEU A 10 -14.04 0.69 5.31
N PHE A 11 -12.88 1.29 5.10
CA PHE A 11 -11.61 0.93 5.72
C PHE A 11 -11.08 2.06 6.60
N ALA A 12 -10.01 1.81 7.34
CA ALA A 12 -9.40 2.86 8.14
C ALA A 12 -8.90 3.99 7.26
N SER A 13 -9.18 5.22 7.69
CA SER A 13 -8.76 6.44 6.99
C SER A 13 -7.23 6.52 6.87
N LEU A 14 -6.77 7.20 5.82
CA LEU A 14 -5.38 7.62 5.67
C LEU A 14 -5.29 9.12 5.97
N GLY A 15 -4.78 9.47 7.15
CA GLY A 15 -4.83 10.85 7.64
C GLY A 15 -6.27 11.36 7.70
N ARG A 16 -6.55 12.48 7.03
CA ARG A 16 -7.89 13.09 6.95
C ARG A 16 -8.77 12.53 5.81
N LYS A 17 -8.27 11.54 5.05
CA LYS A 17 -8.97 10.98 3.88
C LYS A 17 -9.58 9.63 4.21
N SER A 18 -10.88 9.48 3.97
CA SER A 18 -11.57 8.19 4.09
C SER A 18 -11.15 7.25 2.98
N VAL A 19 -10.96 5.97 3.32
CA VAL A 19 -10.70 4.91 2.34
C VAL A 19 -11.99 4.11 2.19
N VAL A 20 -12.57 4.16 0.99
CA VAL A 20 -13.83 3.51 0.66
C VAL A 20 -13.64 2.71 -0.61
N ALA A 21 -14.03 1.44 -0.59
CA ALA A 21 -14.20 0.65 -1.81
C ALA A 21 -15.67 0.68 -2.22
N ASP A 22 -15.92 0.89 -3.50
CA ASP A 22 -17.25 0.83 -4.11
C ASP A 22 -17.20 0.03 -5.41
N PHE A 23 -18.36 -0.17 -6.02
CA PHE A 23 -18.49 -0.90 -7.28
C PHE A 23 -18.80 0.03 -8.47
N ARG A 24 -18.39 1.30 -8.40
CA ARG A 24 -18.72 2.33 -9.40
C ARG A 24 -17.65 2.51 -10.49
N GLY A 25 -16.59 1.70 -10.46
CA GLY A 25 -15.61 1.67 -11.55
C GLY A 25 -14.61 2.83 -11.56
N GLY A 26 -14.30 3.42 -10.40
CA GLY A 26 -13.29 4.47 -10.26
C GLY A 26 -11.85 3.96 -10.42
N ARG A 27 -11.02 4.11 -9.38
CA ARG A 27 -9.69 3.47 -9.38
C ARG A 27 -9.85 1.99 -9.06
N LEU A 28 -9.44 1.15 -9.99
CA LEU A 28 -9.54 -0.30 -9.90
C LEU A 28 -8.23 -0.91 -9.43
N THR A 29 -8.35 -2.08 -8.82
CA THR A 29 -7.24 -2.94 -8.38
C THR A 29 -7.74 -4.38 -8.33
N THR A 30 -6.85 -5.32 -8.62
CA THR A 30 -7.08 -6.76 -8.41
C THR A 30 -6.77 -7.19 -6.98
N ASP A 31 -6.09 -6.34 -6.22
CA ASP A 31 -5.44 -6.68 -4.95
C ASP A 31 -6.15 -6.05 -3.74
N ALA A 32 -7.46 -5.81 -3.85
CA ALA A 32 -8.25 -5.17 -2.80
C ALA A 32 -8.15 -5.88 -1.43
N GLY A 33 -7.85 -7.18 -1.42
CA GLY A 33 -7.59 -7.96 -0.20
C GLY A 33 -6.43 -7.41 0.65
N ALA A 34 -5.44 -6.74 0.04
CA ALA A 34 -4.33 -6.12 0.76
C ALA A 34 -4.76 -4.96 1.69
N LEU A 35 -5.97 -4.42 1.53
CA LEU A 35 -6.53 -3.49 2.52
C LEU A 35 -6.74 -4.17 3.88
N LEU A 36 -7.02 -5.48 3.91
CA LEU A 36 -7.12 -6.23 5.17
C LEU A 36 -5.76 -6.39 5.84
N LEU A 37 -4.69 -6.61 5.04
CA LEU A 37 -3.32 -6.64 5.56
C LEU A 37 -2.94 -5.29 6.18
N ARG A 38 -3.34 -4.18 5.56
CA ARG A 38 -3.16 -2.84 6.12
C ARG A 38 -3.90 -2.66 7.44
N GLU A 39 -5.14 -3.13 7.56
CA GLU A 39 -5.91 -3.06 8.82
C GLU A 39 -5.26 -3.89 9.93
N LEU A 40 -4.74 -5.08 9.60
CA LEU A 40 -4.02 -5.94 10.53
C LEU A 40 -2.71 -5.28 10.98
N GLU A 41 -1.91 -4.81 10.04
CA GLU A 41 -0.67 -4.10 10.31
C GLU A 41 -0.89 -2.91 11.24
N ARG A 42 -1.95 -2.12 11.02
CA ARG A 42 -2.29 -1.00 11.90
C ARG A 42 -2.55 -1.38 13.35
N ARG A 43 -2.95 -2.63 13.61
CA ARG A 43 -3.19 -3.17 14.95
C ARG A 43 -1.94 -3.78 15.57
N LEU A 44 -1.08 -4.38 14.73
CA LEU A 44 0.13 -5.08 15.18
C LEU A 44 1.36 -4.16 15.28
N GLY A 45 1.44 -3.13 14.44
CA GLY A 45 2.60 -2.23 14.35
C GLY A 45 3.88 -2.95 13.90
N LEU A 46 3.77 -3.99 13.07
CA LEU A 46 4.92 -4.80 12.67
C LEU A 46 5.87 -4.01 11.78
N LEU A 47 5.36 -3.21 10.84
CA LEU A 47 6.21 -2.38 9.99
C LEU A 47 6.95 -1.30 10.79
N ASP A 48 6.31 -0.73 11.82
CA ASP A 48 6.97 0.20 12.74
C ASP A 48 8.02 -0.45 13.62
N ALA A 49 7.84 -1.73 13.96
CA ALA A 49 8.84 -2.51 14.67
C ALA A 49 10.03 -2.84 13.76
N LEU A 50 9.76 -3.22 12.51
CA LEU A 50 10.79 -3.51 11.50
C LEU A 50 11.59 -2.27 11.13
N ASP A 51 10.94 -1.13 10.87
CA ASP A 51 11.58 0.15 10.54
C ASP A 51 12.55 0.60 11.65
N ARG A 52 12.16 0.42 12.93
CA ARG A 52 13.06 0.69 14.06
C ARG A 52 14.17 -0.35 14.23
N GLY A 53 13.94 -1.59 13.79
CA GLY A 53 14.87 -2.70 13.92
C GLY A 53 15.88 -2.81 12.79
N ILE A 54 15.62 -2.17 11.64
CA ILE A 54 16.45 -2.23 10.44
C ILE A 54 17.12 -0.87 10.24
N SER A 55 18.43 -0.81 10.43
CA SER A 55 19.20 0.39 10.13
C SER A 55 18.99 0.81 8.67
N ASP A 56 18.73 2.10 8.45
CA ASP A 56 18.67 2.67 7.10
C ASP A 56 20.06 3.18 6.67
N PRO A 57 20.79 2.48 5.78
CA PRO A 57 22.12 2.92 5.34
C PRO A 57 22.06 4.00 4.25
N ARG A 58 20.87 4.39 3.79
CA ARG A 58 20.69 5.35 2.71
C ARG A 58 21.14 6.75 3.16
N LEU A 59 21.70 7.50 2.22
CA LEU A 59 22.08 8.90 2.44
C LEU A 59 20.83 9.74 2.71
N PRO A 60 20.69 10.40 3.88
CA PRO A 60 19.49 11.13 4.26
C PRO A 60 19.04 12.17 3.24
N GLU A 61 19.98 12.86 2.59
CA GLU A 61 19.73 13.88 1.57
C GLU A 61 19.16 13.32 0.24
N LEU A 62 19.23 12.01 0.04
CA LEU A 62 18.69 11.32 -1.14
C LEU A 62 17.39 10.56 -0.84
N ILE A 63 16.88 10.62 0.41
CA ILE A 63 15.66 9.90 0.79
C ILE A 63 14.43 10.66 0.27
N VAL A 64 13.78 10.05 -0.73
CA VAL A 64 12.46 10.49 -1.24
C VAL A 64 11.30 9.74 -0.55
N HIS A 65 11.57 8.51 -0.09
CA HIS A 65 10.59 7.62 0.52
C HIS A 65 11.13 7.06 1.83
N GLU A 66 10.37 7.26 2.91
CA GLU A 66 10.63 6.69 4.23
C GLU A 66 10.84 5.17 4.15
N GLN A 67 11.77 4.64 4.95
CA GLN A 67 12.08 3.21 4.96
C GLN A 67 10.84 2.38 5.25
N ARG A 68 10.06 2.77 6.27
CA ARG A 68 8.75 2.18 6.59
C ARG A 68 7.86 2.02 5.36
N ALA A 69 7.77 3.03 4.50
CA ALA A 69 6.91 2.97 3.32
C ALA A 69 7.42 1.97 2.27
N LEU A 70 8.74 1.87 2.12
CA LEU A 70 9.37 0.85 1.26
C LEU A 70 9.20 -0.56 1.81
N LEU A 71 9.35 -0.74 3.13
CA LEU A 71 9.10 -2.00 3.81
C LEU A 71 7.64 -2.43 3.64
N ALA A 72 6.71 -1.50 3.83
CA ALA A 72 5.28 -1.73 3.63
C ALA A 72 4.98 -2.21 2.20
N GLN A 73 5.48 -1.48 1.20
CA GLN A 73 5.29 -1.84 -0.20
C GLN A 73 5.82 -3.25 -0.48
N ARG A 74 7.04 -3.55 -0.03
CA ARG A 74 7.69 -4.84 -0.30
C ARG A 74 6.98 -6.01 0.38
N ILE A 75 6.65 -5.87 1.66
CA ILE A 75 6.02 -6.95 2.44
C ILE A 75 4.61 -7.25 1.93
N VAL A 76 3.83 -6.21 1.63
CA VAL A 76 2.47 -6.39 1.09
C VAL A 76 2.49 -7.00 -0.30
N ALA A 77 3.42 -6.57 -1.16
CA ALA A 77 3.58 -7.17 -2.48
C ALA A 77 3.97 -8.65 -2.41
N ILE A 78 4.87 -9.06 -1.51
CA ILE A 78 5.17 -10.48 -1.28
C ILE A 78 3.91 -11.23 -0.83
N ALA A 79 3.10 -10.66 0.06
CA ALA A 79 1.85 -11.27 0.49
C ALA A 79 0.80 -11.37 -0.63
N CYS A 80 0.98 -10.64 -1.72
CA CYS A 80 0.17 -10.62 -2.93
C CYS A 80 0.81 -11.42 -4.09
N ASP A 81 1.82 -12.27 -3.84
CA ASP A 81 2.47 -13.12 -4.86
C ASP A 81 3.35 -12.32 -5.87
N TYR A 82 3.87 -11.17 -5.45
CA TYR A 82 4.76 -10.31 -6.24
C TYR A 82 6.20 -10.28 -5.70
N GLU A 83 6.77 -11.46 -5.43
CA GLU A 83 8.12 -11.59 -4.86
C GLU A 83 9.26 -11.30 -5.85
N ASP A 84 9.06 -11.53 -7.15
CA ASP A 84 10.10 -11.51 -8.19
C ASP A 84 10.42 -10.11 -8.75
N LEU A 85 9.61 -9.10 -8.39
CA LEU A 85 9.75 -7.67 -8.72
C LEU A 85 9.46 -7.28 -10.19
N ASN A 86 9.03 -8.19 -11.04
CA ASN A 86 8.80 -7.91 -12.48
C ASN A 86 7.63 -6.93 -12.74
N GLU A 87 6.57 -6.91 -11.92
CA GLU A 87 5.39 -6.04 -12.08
C GLU A 87 5.51 -4.69 -11.37
N TYR A 88 6.63 -4.38 -10.70
CA TYR A 88 6.74 -3.18 -9.86
C TYR A 88 6.61 -1.86 -10.64
N THR A 89 6.87 -1.86 -11.94
CA THR A 89 6.60 -0.71 -12.82
C THR A 89 5.10 -0.38 -12.91
N THR A 90 4.24 -1.39 -12.83
CA THR A 90 2.78 -1.24 -12.85
C THR A 90 2.25 -1.05 -11.42
N LEU A 91 2.72 -1.88 -10.48
CA LEU A 91 2.24 -1.90 -9.09
C LEU A 91 2.52 -0.61 -8.32
N ARG A 92 3.52 0.17 -8.73
CA ARG A 92 3.81 1.48 -8.11
C ARG A 92 2.67 2.49 -8.23
N ASP A 93 1.75 2.28 -9.17
CA ASP A 93 0.57 3.12 -9.41
C ASP A 93 -0.74 2.46 -8.90
N ASP A 94 -0.66 1.24 -8.35
CA ASP A 94 -1.81 0.54 -7.79
C ASP A 94 -2.35 1.28 -6.55
N PRO A 95 -3.66 1.59 -6.51
CA PRO A 95 -4.22 2.38 -5.43
C PRO A 95 -4.12 1.70 -4.07
N VAL A 96 -4.23 0.38 -4.01
CA VAL A 96 -4.22 -0.37 -2.76
C VAL A 96 -2.81 -0.54 -2.25
N LEU A 97 -1.83 -0.80 -3.11
CA LEU A 97 -0.43 -0.87 -2.66
C LEU A 97 0.10 0.48 -2.20
N LEU A 98 -0.32 1.58 -2.83
CA LEU A 98 -0.04 2.93 -2.32
C LEU A 98 -0.66 3.16 -0.94
N LEU A 99 -1.93 2.77 -0.74
CA LEU A 99 -2.61 2.88 0.55
C LEU A 99 -1.97 2.00 1.64
N ALA A 100 -1.57 0.78 1.29
CA ALA A 100 -0.91 -0.17 2.18
C ALA A 100 0.45 0.38 2.65
N ALA A 101 1.14 1.13 1.78
CA ALA A 101 2.35 1.84 2.13
C ALA A 101 2.14 3.18 2.85
N GLY A 102 0.91 3.50 3.24
CA GLY A 102 0.58 4.75 3.94
C GLY A 102 0.67 5.99 3.06
N ARG A 103 0.67 5.83 1.73
CA ARG A 103 0.81 6.91 0.77
C ARG A 103 -0.56 7.31 0.20
N PRO A 104 -0.86 8.61 0.09
CA PRO A 104 -2.04 9.04 -0.62
C PRO A 104 -1.84 8.80 -2.11
N ILE A 105 -2.92 8.47 -2.79
CA ILE A 105 -2.85 7.91 -4.14
C ILE A 105 -2.64 8.97 -5.26
N VAL A 106 -2.16 10.16 -4.88
CA VAL A 106 -1.81 11.30 -5.76
C VAL A 106 -0.31 11.64 -5.67
N GLN A 107 0.48 10.82 -4.99
CA GLN A 107 1.91 11.05 -4.82
C GLN A 107 2.74 10.37 -5.92
N PRO A 108 4.00 10.80 -6.14
CA PRO A 108 4.88 10.15 -7.09
C PRO A 108 4.99 8.64 -6.75
N PRO A 109 4.96 7.78 -7.78
CA PRO A 109 5.02 6.34 -7.60
C PRO A 109 6.33 5.94 -6.92
N PHE A 110 6.31 4.82 -6.20
CA PHE A 110 7.54 4.20 -5.69
C PHE A 110 8.48 3.85 -6.84
N CYS A 111 9.77 4.20 -6.70
CA CYS A 111 10.84 3.91 -7.65
C CYS A 111 10.58 4.35 -9.11
N LYS A 112 11.37 5.32 -9.57
CA LYS A 112 11.61 5.52 -11.01
C LYS A 112 12.79 4.66 -11.41
N PHE A 113 12.55 3.44 -11.89
CA PHE A 113 13.57 2.78 -12.70
C PHE A 113 13.64 3.56 -14.02
N PRO A 114 14.83 4.06 -14.44
CA PRO A 114 14.98 4.58 -15.79
C PRO A 114 14.71 3.42 -16.76
N ALA A 115 13.87 3.70 -17.77
CA ALA A 115 13.69 2.81 -18.91
C ALA A 115 14.98 2.74 -19.74
#